data_AF-A0A257Q1M2-F1
#
_entry.id   AF-A0A257Q1M2-F1
#
_cell.length_a   1.000
_cell.length_b   1.000
_cell.length_c   1.000
_cell.angle_alpha   90.00
_cell.angle_beta   90.00
_cell.angle_gamma   90.00
#
_symmetry.space_group_name_H-M   'P 1'
#
loop_
_entity.id
_entity.type
_entity.pdbx_description
1 polymer ?
#
loop_
_entity_poly.entity_id
_entity_poly.type
_entity_poly.pdbx_seq_one_letter_code
_entity_poly.pdbx_strand_id
1 'polypeptide(L)' 'LVISARTPTEHLPEIMELPSHPWFMGVQFHPEFTSTPRDGHPLFTSYIQAAIEYQQRHAAVNEVKLAVSAA' A
#
# COMPACT_ATOMS: atom_id res chain seq x y z
N LEU A 1 -1.14 -13.87 -3.40
CA LEU A 1 -1.20 -13.51 -1.97
C LEU A 1 -0.06 -14.25 -1.26
N VAL A 2 0.72 -13.55 -0.44
CA VAL A 2 1.92 -14.06 0.25
C VAL A 2 1.76 -13.82 1.75
N ILE A 3 2.14 -14.80 2.56
CA ILE A 3 2.25 -14.65 4.03
C ILE A 3 3.66 -14.12 4.30
N SER A 4 3.78 -12.85 4.66
CA SER A 4 5.06 -12.17 4.84
C SER A 4 5.56 -12.20 6.29
N ALA A 5 4.67 -12.44 7.26
CA ALA A 5 5.05 -12.70 8.65
C ALA A 5 4.08 -13.67 9.33
N ARG A 6 4.59 -14.40 10.34
CA ARG A 6 3.82 -15.32 11.18
C ARG A 6 4.14 -15.11 12.65
N THR A 7 3.23 -15.49 13.55
CA THR A 7 3.53 -15.54 14.98
C THR A 7 4.71 -16.50 15.25
N PRO A 8 5.61 -16.18 16.19
CA PRO A 8 6.78 -17.02 16.46
C PRO A 8 6.45 -18.44 16.94
N THR A 9 5.35 -18.61 17.68
CA THR A 9 5.02 -19.87 18.37
C THR A 9 3.99 -20.69 17.61
N GLU A 10 2.83 -20.12 17.31
CA GLU A 10 1.70 -20.82 16.69
C GLU A 10 1.73 -20.77 15.15
N HIS A 11 2.69 -20.04 14.57
CA HIS A 11 2.84 -19.83 13.13
C HIS A 11 1.60 -19.27 12.44
N LEU A 12 0.76 -18.52 13.16
CA LEU A 12 -0.44 -17.89 12.62
C LEU A 12 -0.04 -16.74 11.67
N PRO A 13 -0.73 -16.53 10.54
CA PRO A 13 -0.42 -15.42 9.64
C PRO A 13 -0.67 -14.05 10.29
N GLU A 14 0.34 -13.19 10.27
CA GLU A 14 0.29 -11.86 10.90
C GLU A 14 0.36 -10.72 9.88
N ILE A 15 1.13 -10.90 8.80
CA ILE A 15 1.27 -9.92 7.72
C ILE A 15 1.07 -10.61 6.38
N MET A 16 0.27 -9.99 5.52
CA MET A 16 -0.10 -10.47 4.19
C MET A 16 0.19 -9.43 3.11
N GLU A 17 0.78 -9.85 2.00
CA GLU A 17 1.07 -9.00 0.84
C GLU A 17 0.48 -9.58 -0.45
N LEU A 18 0.14 -8.71 -1.41
CA LEU A 18 -0.33 -9.11 -2.73
C LEU A 18 0.56 -8.50 -3.82
N PRO A 19 1.58 -9.23 -4.32
CA PRO A 19 2.57 -8.69 -5.25
C PRO A 19 2.00 -8.15 -6.57
N SER A 20 0.82 -8.62 -6.99
CA SER A 20 0.15 -8.15 -8.20
C SER A 20 -0.60 -6.82 -8.03
N HIS A 21 -0.67 -6.28 -6.81
CA HIS A 21 -1.33 -5.02 -6.51
C HIS A 21 -0.27 -3.96 -6.21
N PRO A 22 -0.40 -2.72 -6.72
CA PRO A 22 0.65 -1.70 -6.62
C PRO A 22 1.06 -1.34 -5.18
N TRP A 23 0.13 -1.47 -4.24
CA TRP A 23 0.40 -1.41 -2.81
C TRP A 23 -0.69 -2.18 -2.08
N PHE A 24 -0.34 -3.26 -1.38
CA PHE A 24 -1.30 -4.04 -0.59
C PHE A 24 -0.60 -4.61 0.63
N MET A 25 -1.11 -4.29 1.80
CA MET A 25 -0.61 -4.79 3.07
C MET A 25 -1.79 -5.06 4.01
N GLY A 26 -1.91 -6.29 4.48
CA GLY A 26 -2.85 -6.69 5.53
C GLY A 26 -2.09 -7.06 6.80
N VAL A 27 -2.52 -6.55 7.95
CA VAL A 27 -1.92 -6.83 9.27
C VAL A 27 -3.00 -7.24 10.26
N GLN A 28 -2.67 -8.12 11.20
CA GLN A 28 -3.58 -8.52 12.28
C GLN A 28 -3.49 -7.57 13.49
N PHE A 29 -2.28 -7.11 13.82
CA PHE A 29 -2.05 -6.17 14.91
C PHE A 29 -2.65 -4.78 14.63
N HIS A 30 -2.68 -3.93 15.67
CA HIS A 30 -3.23 -2.57 15.64
C HIS A 30 -2.13 -1.49 15.49
N PRO A 31 -1.68 -1.16 14.25
CA PRO A 31 -0.70 -0.09 14.03
C PRO A 31 -1.21 1.29 14.44
N GLU A 32 -2.52 1.46 14.67
CA GLU A 32 -3.08 2.73 15.17
C GLU A 32 -2.47 3.13 16.53
N PHE A 33 -2.24 2.17 17.41
CA PHE A 33 -1.79 2.45 18.78
C PHE A 33 -0.33 2.88 18.89
N THR A 34 0.47 2.66 17.83
CA THR A 34 1.87 3.09 17.76
C THR A 34 2.07 4.29 16.81
N SER A 35 0.99 4.81 16.22
CA SER A 35 1.01 6.04 15.42
C SER A 35 0.84 7.26 16.32
N THR A 36 1.60 8.33 16.08
CA THR A 36 1.50 9.58 16.85
C THR A 36 1.23 10.79 15.93
N PRO A 37 0.81 11.94 16.47
CA PRO A 37 0.62 13.15 15.66
C PRO A 37 1.91 13.72 15.05
N ARG A 38 3.08 13.46 15.67
CA ARG A 38 4.38 13.90 15.14
C ARG A 38 4.93 12.90 14.14
N ASP A 39 4.93 11.64 14.53
CA ASP A 39 5.47 10.53 13.76
C ASP A 39 4.34 9.53 13.49
N GLY A 40 3.75 9.63 12.28
CA GLY A 40 2.75 8.67 11.81
C GLY A 40 3.37 7.29 11.61
N HIS A 41 2.62 6.23 11.89
CA HIS A 41 3.12 4.87 11.71
C HIS A 41 3.55 4.63 10.25
N PRO A 42 4.71 4.00 9.98
CA PRO A 42 5.24 3.83 8.62
C PRO A 42 4.25 3.18 7.64
N LEU A 43 3.44 2.24 8.13
CA LEU A 43 2.38 1.60 7.33
C LEU A 43 1.41 2.63 6.75
N PHE A 44 0.90 3.56 7.57
CA PHE A 44 -0.05 4.58 7.12
C PHE A 44 0.62 5.60 6.20
N THR A 45 1.83 6.05 6.53
CA THR A 45 2.60 6.96 5.68
C THR A 45 2.84 6.36 4.30
N SER A 46 3.23 5.08 4.24
CA SER A 46 3.47 4.38 2.97
C SER A 46 2.19 4.18 2.15
N TYR A 47 1.05 3.96 2.80
CA TYR A 47 -0.25 3.86 2.13
C TYR A 47 -0.61 5.17 1.42
N ILE A 48 -0.50 6.29 2.13
CA ILE A 48 -0.81 7.62 1.57
C ILE A 48 0.14 7.94 0.40
N GLN A 49 1.43 7.66 0.56
CA GLN A 49 2.41 7.84 -0.51
C GLN A 49 2.06 7.01 -1.75
N ALA A 50 1.73 5.74 -1.57
CA ALA A 50 1.33 4.86 -2.66
C ALA A 50 0.02 5.32 -3.33
N ALA A 51 -0.92 5.88 -2.58
CA ALA A 51 -2.15 6.44 -3.13
C ALA A 51 -1.88 7.69 -3.99
N ILE A 52 -0.98 8.57 -3.55
CA ILE A 52 -0.52 9.73 -4.33
C ILE A 52 0.16 9.27 -5.62
N GLU A 53 1.08 8.33 -5.53
CA GLU A 53 1.78 7.78 -6.70
C GLU A 53 0.83 7.07 -7.68
N TYR A 54 -0.18 6.38 -7.16
CA TYR A 54 -1.23 5.77 -7.97
C TYR A 54 -2.01 6.86 -8.73
N GLN A 55 -2.44 7.92 -8.05
CA GLN A 55 -3.15 9.03 -8.69
C GLN A 55 -2.31 9.69 -9.79
N GLN A 56 -1.04 9.96 -9.53
CA GLN A 56 -0.14 10.59 -10.50
C GLN A 56 0.06 9.71 -11.75
N ARG A 57 0.27 8.40 -11.57
CA ARG A 57 0.38 7.46 -12.70
C ARG A 57 -0.89 7.43 -13.53
N HIS A 58 -2.06 7.44 -12.89
CA HIS A 58 -3.34 7.45 -13.61
C HIS A 58 -3.60 8.75 -14.36
N ALA A 59 -3.21 9.90 -13.80
CA ALA A 59 -3.29 11.18 -14.51
C ALA A 59 -2.42 11.16 -15.77
N ALA A 60 -1.16 10.75 -15.66
CA ALA A 60 -0.24 10.66 -16.79
C ALA A 60 -0.73 9.70 -17.89
N VAL A 61 -1.27 8.53 -17.51
CA VAL A 61 -1.85 7.57 -18.47
C VAL A 61 -3.04 8.17 -19.21
N ASN A 62 -3.89 8.94 -18.51
CA ASN A 62 -5.04 9.59 -19.13
C ASN A 62 -4.61 10.69 -20.12
N GLU A 63 -3.59 11.49 -19.78
CA GLU A 63 -3.03 12.50 -20.68
C GLU A 63 -2.47 11.87 -21.97
N VAL A 64 -1.69 10.79 -21.84
CA VAL A 64 -1.16 10.05 -22.99
C VAL A 64 -2.29 9.48 -23.86
N LYS A 65 -3.32 8.90 -23.23
CA LYS A 65 -4.47 8.33 -23.95
C LYS A 65 -5.25 9.40 -24.73
N LEU A 66 -5.42 10.59 -24.15
CA LEU A 66 -6.05 11.72 -24.82
C LEU A 66 -5.22 12.20 -26.01
N ALA A 67 -3.90 12.34 -25.83
CA ALA A 67 -2.99 12.76 -26.90
C ALA A 67 -2.99 11.78 -28.09
N VAL A 68 -2.99 10.47 -27.83
CA VAL A 68 -3.05 9.43 -28.88
C VAL A 68 -4.40 9.41 -29.59
N SER A 69 -5.51 9.70 -28.91
CA SER A 69 -6.84 9.75 -29.54
C SER A 69 -7.07 10.99 -30.40
N ALA A 70 -6.26 12.04 -30.23
CA ALA A 70 -6.36 13.30 -30.96
C ALA A 70 -5.46 13.35 -32.21
N ALA A 71 -4.63 12.33 -32.42
CA ALA A 71 -3.77 12.16 -33.60
C ALA A 71 -4.38 11.13 -34.56
#